data_AF-A0A6J4JDP2-F1
#
_entry.id   AF-A0A6J4JDP2-F1
#
_cell.length_a   1.000
_cell.length_b   1.000
_cell.length_c   1.000
_cell.angle_alpha   90.00
_cell.angle_beta   90.00
_cell.angle_gamma   90.00
#
_symmetry.space_group_name_H-M   'P 1'
#
loop_
_entity.id
_entity.type
_entity.pdbx_description
1 polymer ?
#
loop_
_entity_poly.entity_id
_entity_poly.type
_entity_poly.pdbx_seq_one_letter_code
_entity_poly.pdbx_strand_id
1 'polypeptide(L)'
;MQEPNEAEFHDRVREALGAYRPEPRPEDWQRMRRALRRRQWLRLGIVGVLCVVSGLLAGKWLAETGSQPAPGVATTDTAAAPSAPPTPEETESGLEMETRPLPEEPPGESGNPVAPGRPGTYEPARAFRQRNFPGVALPRLRPEAPSLPERPAAWAPPLRLPSPEEAAITHQLLTGTFGPDSTSYRVLARNLRRWPDAVIVCDLTTSMYPYGTQLFAWFRKNRKHLPVQGIVFFTDCDSLGRETVPGGPPGQMFVTGPGDVGLTLPVMLAAARNTVANARSAENDVEALLFAQQRFPAARHLVLLADNRSPVKDMARLGGVNRPVHVVLCGAPGDSTKPFWPDYYAIARRTGGSLHTLEDDFTPGTIRAGTWIRVGSRYYRYQKRHDRFKATRFRHRPRRVLRLFWF
;
A
#
# COMPACT_ATOMS: atom_id res chain seq x y z
N MET A 1 -7.71 37.82 31.48
CA MET A 1 -6.47 37.03 31.38
C MET A 1 -5.98 37.17 29.95
N GLN A 2 -4.88 37.88 29.73
CA GLN A 2 -4.23 37.96 28.42
C GLN A 2 -3.40 36.68 28.24
N GLU A 3 -3.57 35.99 27.11
CA GLU A 3 -2.76 34.81 26.80
C GLU A 3 -1.28 35.21 26.62
N PRO A 4 -0.32 34.39 27.10
CA PRO A 4 1.08 34.68 26.92
C PRO A 4 1.46 34.57 25.44
N ASN A 5 2.21 35.56 24.96
CA ASN A 5 2.69 35.66 23.58
C ASN A 5 3.65 34.49 23.24
N GLU A 6 3.14 33.43 22.62
CA GLU A 6 3.90 32.23 22.24
C GLU A 6 5.14 32.53 21.38
N ALA A 7 5.11 33.62 20.61
CA ALA A 7 6.25 34.05 19.80
C ALA A 7 7.47 34.37 20.67
N GLU A 8 7.26 35.02 21.83
CA GLU A 8 8.35 35.40 22.73
C GLU A 8 8.99 34.16 23.39
N PHE A 9 8.19 33.13 23.68
CA PHE A 9 8.71 31.86 24.19
C PHE A 9 9.56 31.13 23.13
N HIS A 10 9.09 31.06 21.89
CA HIS A 10 9.82 30.41 20.81
C HIS A 10 11.13 31.12 20.46
N ASP A 11 11.16 32.45 20.51
CA ASP A 11 12.37 33.22 20.27
C ASP A 11 13.40 33.04 21.40
N ARG A 12 12.98 33.02 22.67
CA ARG A 12 13.86 32.70 23.80
C ARG A 12 14.46 31.30 23.71
N VAL A 13 13.67 30.31 23.30
CA VAL A 13 14.17 28.93 23.11
C VAL A 13 15.19 28.88 21.97
N ARG A 14 14.97 29.63 20.87
CA ARG A 14 15.88 29.67 19.73
C ARG A 14 17.20 30.35 20.09
N GLU A 15 17.15 31.41 20.88
CA GLU A 15 18.34 32.11 21.41
C GLU A 15 19.13 31.24 22.39
N ALA A 16 18.44 30.57 23.32
CA ALA A 16 19.06 29.66 24.28
C ALA A 16 19.74 28.46 23.62
N LEU A 17 19.13 27.88 22.58
CA LEU A 17 19.72 26.77 21.81
C LEU A 17 20.87 27.24 20.90
N GLY A 18 20.80 28.46 20.36
CA GLY A 18 21.90 29.04 19.58
C GLY A 18 23.16 29.30 20.41
N ALA A 19 22.99 29.67 21.68
CA ALA A 19 24.07 29.86 22.65
C ALA A 19 24.59 28.55 23.25
N TYR A 20 23.84 27.45 23.14
CA TYR A 20 24.24 26.15 23.69
C TYR A 20 25.30 25.48 22.81
N ARG A 21 26.57 25.73 23.13
CA ARG A 21 27.71 24.95 22.63
C ARG A 21 28.20 24.04 23.75
N PRO A 22 27.81 22.75 23.78
CA PRO A 22 28.41 21.84 24.74
C PRO A 22 29.90 21.72 24.40
N GLU A 23 30.76 22.03 25.37
CA GLU A 23 32.20 21.80 25.22
C GLU A 23 32.43 20.31 24.91
N PRO A 24 33.07 19.98 23.78
CA PRO A 24 33.46 18.60 23.53
C PRO A 24 34.49 18.22 24.58
N ARG A 25 34.09 17.44 25.59
CA ARG A 25 35.02 16.89 26.60
C ARG A 25 35.59 15.57 26.05
N PRO A 26 36.84 15.57 25.53
CA PRO A 26 37.45 14.37 24.95
C PRO A 26 37.60 13.22 25.97
N GLU A 27 37.59 13.54 27.27
CA GLU A 27 37.64 12.55 28.35
C GLU A 27 36.41 11.64 28.40
N ASP A 28 35.21 12.17 28.09
CA ASP A 28 33.98 11.39 28.09
C ASP A 28 33.98 10.36 26.96
N TRP A 29 34.54 10.74 25.81
CA TRP A 29 34.73 9.83 24.68
C TRP A 29 35.72 8.71 25.00
N GLN A 30 36.80 9.02 25.72
CA GLN A 30 37.76 8.01 26.17
C GLN A 30 37.19 7.09 27.24
N ARG A 31 36.40 7.62 28.19
CA ARG A 31 35.70 6.82 29.21
C ARG A 31 34.70 5.87 28.56
N MET A 32 33.94 6.35 27.58
CA MET A 32 32.99 5.52 26.82
C MET A 32 33.71 4.43 26.02
N ARG A 33 34.82 4.74 25.34
CA ARG A 33 35.64 3.75 24.63
C ARG A 33 36.19 2.67 25.57
N ARG A 34 36.65 3.05 26.77
CA ARG A 34 37.13 2.09 27.79
C ARG A 34 35.99 1.19 28.29
N ALA A 35 34.80 1.75 28.53
CA ALA A 35 33.62 1.00 28.96
C ALA A 35 33.15 -0.01 27.89
N LEU A 36 33.16 0.39 26.61
CA LEU A 36 32.80 -0.47 25.49
C LEU A 36 33.80 -1.61 25.29
N ARG A 37 35.11 -1.34 25.39
CA ARG A 37 36.13 -2.38 25.35
C ARG A 37 35.96 -3.38 26.51
N ARG A 38 35.78 -2.91 27.75
CA ARG A 38 35.55 -3.80 28.90
C ARG A 38 34.34 -4.71 28.69
N ARG A 39 33.22 -4.18 28.17
CA ARG A 39 32.03 -4.98 27.84
C ARG A 39 32.28 -6.01 26.73
N GLN A 40 33.11 -5.70 25.73
CA GLN A 40 33.49 -6.65 24.69
C GLN A 40 34.39 -7.77 25.25
N TRP A 41 35.38 -7.43 26.07
CA TRP A 41 36.27 -8.41 26.72
C TRP A 41 35.52 -9.32 27.69
N LEU A 42 34.57 -8.79 28.47
CA LEU A 42 33.69 -9.59 29.34
C LEU A 42 32.84 -10.58 28.52
N ARG A 43 32.27 -10.14 27.38
CA ARG A 43 31.49 -11.01 26.49
C ARG A 43 32.34 -12.12 25.86
N LEU A 44 33.54 -11.79 25.40
CA LEU A 44 34.48 -12.78 24.85
C LEU A 44 34.96 -13.77 25.91
N GLY A 45 35.22 -13.31 27.14
CA GLY A 45 35.59 -14.16 28.27
C GLY A 45 34.48 -15.15 28.65
N ILE A 46 33.23 -14.70 28.73
CA ILE A 46 32.07 -15.56 29.04
C ILE A 46 31.89 -16.64 27.96
N VAL A 47 32.04 -16.29 26.68
CA VAL A 47 31.96 -17.25 25.58
C VAL A 47 33.08 -18.29 25.65
N GLY A 48 34.32 -17.87 25.96
CA GLY A 48 35.45 -18.78 26.14
C GLY A 48 35.23 -19.78 27.27
N VAL A 49 34.73 -19.33 28.43
CA VAL A 49 34.42 -20.21 29.57
C VAL A 49 33.33 -21.21 29.22
N LEU A 50 32.26 -20.78 28.53
CA LEU A 50 31.17 -21.67 28.11
C LEU A 50 31.65 -22.75 27.13
N CYS A 51 32.57 -22.41 26.21
CA CYS A 51 33.15 -23.38 25.28
C CYS A 51 34.02 -24.44 26.01
N VAL A 52 34.79 -24.05 27.01
CA VAL A 52 35.60 -25.00 27.80
C VAL A 52 34.71 -25.93 28.62
N VAL A 53 33.69 -25.38 29.31
CA VAL A 53 32.76 -26.18 30.12
C VAL A 53 31.97 -27.17 29.25
N SER A 54 31.48 -26.74 28.09
CA SER A 54 30.78 -27.63 27.15
C SER A 54 31.68 -28.71 26.58
N GLY A 55 32.95 -28.42 26.28
CA GLY A 55 33.94 -29.42 25.87
C GLY A 55 34.22 -30.47 26.95
N LEU A 56 34.35 -30.05 28.22
CA LEU A 56 34.57 -30.97 29.35
C LEU A 56 33.36 -31.87 29.61
N LEU A 57 32.14 -31.33 29.49
CA LEU A 57 30.90 -32.09 29.64
C LEU A 57 30.73 -33.12 28.51
N ALA A 58 31.04 -32.74 27.26
CA ALA A 58 31.01 -33.65 26.12
C ALA A 58 32.05 -34.78 26.25
N GLY A 59 33.26 -34.45 26.73
CA GLY A 59 34.31 -35.43 27.00
C GLY A 59 33.92 -36.45 28.07
N LYS A 60 33.29 -35.99 29.17
CA LYS A 60 32.74 -36.89 30.21
C LYS A 60 31.66 -37.82 29.66
N TRP A 61 30.72 -37.28 28.88
CA TRP A 61 29.63 -38.06 28.30
C TRP A 61 30.12 -39.14 27.33
N LEU A 62 31.14 -38.84 26.53
CA LEU A 62 31.79 -39.81 25.63
C LEU A 62 32.57 -40.89 26.39
N ALA A 63 33.22 -40.53 27.51
CA ALA A 63 33.91 -41.50 28.36
C ALA A 63 32.94 -42.46 29.06
N GLU A 64 31.74 -41.99 29.45
CA GLU A 64 30.71 -42.80 30.11
C GLU A 64 29.95 -43.71 29.13
N THR A 65 29.84 -43.34 27.85
CA THR A 65 29.12 -44.14 26.83
C THR A 65 29.99 -45.19 26.11
N GLY A 66 31.32 -45.14 26.26
CA GLY A 66 32.26 -46.09 25.66
C GLY A 66 32.40 -47.45 26.37
N SER A 67 31.64 -47.69 27.45
CA SER A 67 31.81 -48.84 28.34
C SER A 67 30.58 -49.76 28.40
N GLN A 68 30.05 -50.17 27.24
CA GLN A 68 29.04 -51.26 27.18
C GLN A 68 29.55 -52.36 26.24
N PRO A 69 29.78 -53.59 26.73
CA PRO A 69 30.09 -54.72 25.86
C PRO A 69 28.83 -55.21 25.15
N ALA A 70 28.97 -55.56 23.88
CA ALA A 70 27.89 -56.05 23.03
C ALA A 70 27.29 -57.38 23.54
N PRO A 71 25.97 -57.59 23.45
CA PRO A 71 25.39 -58.90 23.71
C PRO A 71 25.59 -59.85 22.53
N GLY A 72 25.94 -61.09 22.88
CA GLY A 72 26.31 -62.16 21.96
C GLY A 72 25.16 -62.77 21.17
N VAL A 73 25.57 -63.37 20.05
CA VAL A 73 24.80 -64.16 19.10
C VAL A 73 24.21 -65.42 19.75
N ALA A 74 22.94 -65.72 19.48
CA ALA A 74 22.37 -67.06 19.64
C ALA A 74 21.44 -67.38 18.46
N THR A 75 21.78 -68.47 17.78
CA THR A 75 21.04 -69.16 16.71
C THR A 75 20.13 -70.23 17.30
N THR A 76 18.91 -70.39 16.77
CA THR A 76 18.26 -71.71 16.55
C THR A 76 17.02 -71.59 15.65
N ASP A 77 16.96 -72.50 14.67
CA ASP A 77 15.80 -72.88 13.86
C ASP A 77 14.71 -73.57 14.70
N THR A 78 13.44 -73.56 14.24
CA THR A 78 12.57 -74.74 14.02
C THR A 78 11.12 -74.33 13.66
N ALA A 79 10.51 -75.15 12.80
CA ALA A 79 9.26 -75.06 12.06
C ALA A 79 7.93 -75.20 12.84
N ALA A 80 6.84 -74.96 12.08
CA ALA A 80 5.53 -75.63 12.06
C ALA A 80 4.27 -74.82 12.47
N ALA A 81 3.22 -75.04 11.67
CA ALA A 81 1.95 -74.30 11.54
C ALA A 81 0.82 -74.85 12.46
N PRO A 82 -0.49 -74.78 12.12
CA PRO A 82 -1.46 -73.65 12.08
C PRO A 82 -2.71 -73.89 12.97
N SER A 83 -3.55 -72.88 13.24
CA SER A 83 -5.00 -73.06 13.46
C SER A 83 -5.77 -71.73 13.53
N ALA A 84 -7.03 -71.78 13.09
CA ALA A 84 -7.94 -70.65 12.78
C ALA A 84 -8.96 -70.36 13.92
N PRO A 85 -10.19 -69.85 13.62
CA PRO A 85 -10.77 -68.49 13.83
C PRO A 85 -11.79 -68.49 15.02
N PRO A 86 -12.77 -67.56 15.27
CA PRO A 86 -13.42 -66.53 14.42
C PRO A 86 -13.77 -65.15 15.06
N THR A 87 -14.36 -64.29 14.21
CA THR A 87 -15.28 -63.12 14.38
C THR A 87 -16.22 -63.22 15.61
N PRO A 88 -16.90 -62.16 16.14
CA PRO A 88 -17.36 -60.89 15.53
C PRO A 88 -17.04 -59.67 16.45
N GLU A 89 -17.50 -58.41 16.33
CA GLU A 89 -18.79 -57.82 15.98
C GLU A 89 -18.61 -56.27 15.99
N GLU A 90 -19.35 -55.63 15.09
CA GLU A 90 -19.97 -54.29 15.08
C GLU A 90 -19.68 -53.31 16.25
N THR A 91 -19.46 -52.03 16.01
CA THR A 91 -20.60 -51.07 16.00
C THR A 91 -20.27 -49.81 15.18
N GLU A 92 -21.12 -49.55 14.19
CA GLU A 92 -21.30 -48.27 13.52
C GLU A 92 -22.10 -47.30 14.41
N SER A 93 -21.71 -46.03 14.39
CA SER A 93 -22.65 -44.89 14.44
C SER A 93 -21.98 -43.76 13.64
N GLY A 94 -22.54 -43.19 12.58
CA GLY A 94 -23.94 -43.05 12.22
C GLY A 94 -24.41 -41.65 12.64
N LEU A 95 -24.06 -40.62 11.86
CA LEU A 95 -24.66 -39.27 11.90
C LEU A 95 -24.47 -38.60 10.51
N GLU A 96 -25.25 -39.06 9.53
CA GLU A 96 -25.89 -38.23 8.50
C GLU A 96 -27.01 -37.42 9.16
N MET A 97 -27.54 -36.28 8.70
CA MET A 97 -27.38 -35.37 7.57
C MET A 97 -28.25 -34.16 7.99
N GLU A 98 -27.89 -32.92 7.67
CA GLU A 98 -28.92 -31.94 7.27
C GLU A 98 -28.31 -30.86 6.37
N THR A 99 -28.33 -31.15 5.07
CA THR A 99 -28.17 -30.19 4.00
C THR A 99 -29.52 -29.50 3.76
N ARG A 100 -29.61 -28.19 4.08
CA ARG A 100 -30.77 -27.38 3.70
C ARG A 100 -30.61 -26.79 2.30
N PRO A 101 -31.63 -26.88 1.43
CA PRO A 101 -31.60 -26.30 0.08
C PRO A 101 -31.94 -24.81 0.07
N LEU A 102 -31.35 -24.10 -0.90
CA LEU A 102 -31.63 -22.71 -1.26
C LEU A 102 -33.00 -22.60 -1.97
N PRO A 103 -33.72 -21.47 -1.84
CA PRO A 103 -35.03 -21.30 -2.44
C PRO A 103 -34.97 -21.05 -3.95
N GLU A 104 -35.96 -21.63 -4.63
CA GLU A 104 -36.23 -21.58 -6.07
C GLU A 104 -36.56 -20.16 -6.58
N GLU A 105 -36.00 -19.80 -7.74
CA GLU A 105 -36.48 -18.71 -8.59
C GLU A 105 -37.61 -19.20 -9.52
N PRO A 106 -38.61 -18.37 -9.86
CA PRO A 106 -39.69 -18.74 -10.77
C PRO A 106 -39.26 -18.70 -12.26
N PRO A 107 -39.99 -19.41 -13.14
CA PRO A 107 -39.49 -19.76 -14.47
C PRO A 107 -39.80 -18.73 -15.58
N GLY A 108 -38.80 -18.53 -16.45
CA GLY A 108 -38.89 -18.59 -17.92
C GLY A 108 -39.78 -17.61 -18.68
N GLU A 109 -39.16 -16.68 -19.41
CA GLU A 109 -39.60 -16.31 -20.76
C GLU A 109 -38.50 -16.62 -21.79
N SER A 110 -38.89 -17.42 -22.78
CA SER A 110 -38.09 -17.89 -23.90
C SER A 110 -37.88 -16.80 -24.96
N GLY A 111 -36.62 -16.49 -25.27
CA GLY A 111 -36.22 -15.68 -26.43
C GLY A 111 -35.24 -16.45 -27.31
N ASN A 112 -35.60 -16.63 -28.58
CA ASN A 112 -34.92 -17.43 -29.61
C ASN A 112 -33.41 -17.14 -29.83
N PRO A 113 -32.64 -18.11 -30.36
CA PRO A 113 -31.23 -17.91 -30.70
C PRO A 113 -31.05 -17.04 -31.95
N VAL A 114 -30.33 -15.93 -31.82
CA VAL A 114 -29.88 -15.09 -32.94
C VAL A 114 -28.62 -15.68 -33.55
N ALA A 115 -28.68 -15.96 -34.86
CA ALA A 115 -27.59 -16.45 -35.69
C ALA A 115 -26.43 -15.43 -35.84
N PRO A 116 -25.19 -15.88 -36.13
CA PRO A 116 -24.05 -14.98 -36.28
C PRO A 116 -24.11 -14.22 -37.61
N GLY A 117 -24.25 -12.89 -37.51
CA GLY A 117 -24.23 -11.97 -38.64
C GLY A 117 -22.83 -11.81 -39.26
N ARG A 118 -22.82 -11.79 -40.60
CA ARG A 118 -21.67 -11.62 -41.50
C ARG A 118 -20.92 -10.27 -41.30
N PRO A 119 -19.64 -10.18 -41.69
CA PRO A 119 -18.87 -8.94 -41.58
C PRO A 119 -19.40 -7.88 -42.57
N GLY A 120 -19.80 -6.74 -42.04
CA GLY A 120 -20.25 -5.59 -42.80
C GLY A 120 -19.14 -4.97 -43.63
N THR A 121 -19.42 -4.83 -44.93
CA THR A 121 -18.65 -4.07 -45.92
C THR A 121 -18.58 -2.59 -45.55
N TYR A 122 -17.37 -2.04 -45.57
CA TYR A 122 -17.08 -0.60 -45.49
C TYR A 122 -17.72 0.14 -46.66
N GLU A 123 -18.60 1.11 -46.39
CA GLU A 123 -18.97 2.17 -47.35
C GLU A 123 -17.98 3.35 -47.22
N PRO A 124 -17.44 3.90 -48.32
CA PRO A 124 -16.58 5.07 -48.26
C PRO A 124 -17.40 6.35 -48.06
N ALA A 125 -16.81 7.28 -47.31
CA ALA A 125 -17.36 8.57 -46.93
C ALA A 125 -17.95 9.35 -48.12
N ARG A 126 -19.22 9.76 -47.99
CA ARG A 126 -19.86 10.72 -48.90
C ARG A 126 -19.18 12.09 -48.78
N ALA A 127 -18.71 12.59 -49.91
CA ALA A 127 -18.15 13.93 -50.07
C ALA A 127 -19.13 15.01 -49.60
N PHE A 128 -18.65 15.88 -48.71
CA PHE A 128 -19.36 17.03 -48.19
C PHE A 128 -19.44 18.12 -49.29
N ARG A 129 -20.62 18.30 -49.90
CA ARG A 129 -20.90 19.41 -50.81
C ARG A 129 -20.94 20.72 -50.01
N GLN A 130 -20.00 21.63 -50.26
CA GLN A 130 -20.10 23.02 -49.84
C GLN A 130 -21.35 23.65 -50.45
N ARG A 131 -22.31 24.05 -49.60
CA ARG A 131 -23.41 24.92 -50.01
C ARG A 131 -22.92 26.37 -49.92
N ASN A 132 -22.87 27.05 -51.05
CA ASN A 132 -22.69 28.49 -51.13
C ASN A 132 -23.89 29.18 -50.48
N PHE A 133 -23.64 29.98 -49.44
CA PHE A 133 -24.62 30.92 -48.88
C PHE A 133 -24.53 32.24 -49.66
N PRO A 134 -25.64 32.85 -50.10
CA PRO A 134 -25.63 34.15 -50.74
C PRO A 134 -25.22 35.25 -49.75
N GLY A 135 -24.45 36.22 -50.25
CA GLY A 135 -23.74 37.23 -49.47
C GLY A 135 -24.65 38.12 -48.62
N VAL A 136 -24.34 38.18 -47.33
CA VAL A 136 -24.86 39.19 -46.41
C VAL A 136 -23.90 40.38 -46.45
N ALA A 137 -24.41 41.55 -46.86
CA ALA A 137 -23.66 42.80 -46.81
C ALA A 137 -23.41 43.20 -45.36
N LEU A 138 -22.14 43.31 -44.96
CA LEU A 138 -21.75 43.80 -43.64
C LEU A 138 -21.83 45.34 -43.62
N PRO A 139 -22.55 45.95 -42.65
CA PRO A 139 -22.49 47.38 -42.46
C PRO A 139 -21.12 47.78 -41.91
N ARG A 140 -20.53 48.85 -42.48
CA ARG A 140 -19.30 49.47 -41.98
C ARG A 140 -19.52 50.00 -40.57
N LEU A 141 -19.00 49.29 -39.56
CA LEU A 141 -18.91 49.78 -38.19
C LEU A 141 -17.80 50.85 -38.11
N ARG A 142 -18.16 52.05 -37.65
CA ARG A 142 -17.21 53.08 -37.22
C ARG A 142 -16.46 52.58 -35.96
N PRO A 143 -15.17 52.90 -35.78
CA PRO A 143 -14.47 52.59 -34.55
C PRO A 143 -14.85 53.62 -33.48
N GLU A 144 -15.90 53.35 -32.71
CA GLU A 144 -16.02 53.93 -31.37
C GLU A 144 -15.08 53.16 -30.44
N ALA A 145 -14.21 53.88 -29.75
CA ALA A 145 -13.33 53.31 -28.74
C ALA A 145 -14.20 52.61 -27.67
N PRO A 146 -13.90 51.36 -27.29
CA PRO A 146 -14.66 50.69 -26.25
C PRO A 146 -14.43 51.42 -24.94
N SER A 147 -15.44 52.15 -24.46
CA SER A 147 -15.51 52.53 -23.05
C SER A 147 -15.48 51.25 -22.24
N LEU A 148 -14.39 51.03 -21.50
CA LEU A 148 -14.29 49.95 -20.53
C LEU A 148 -15.54 50.00 -19.64
N PRO A 149 -16.36 48.94 -19.58
CA PRO A 149 -17.44 48.91 -18.61
C PRO A 149 -16.80 49.06 -17.23
N GLU A 150 -17.31 50.01 -16.45
CA GLU A 150 -16.96 50.15 -15.04
C GLU A 150 -16.99 48.76 -14.42
N ARG A 151 -15.85 48.33 -13.85
CA ARG A 151 -15.74 47.06 -13.14
C ARG A 151 -16.90 47.00 -12.15
N PRO A 152 -17.88 46.09 -12.31
CA PRO A 152 -18.85 45.89 -11.25
C PRO A 152 -18.04 45.56 -9.99
N ALA A 153 -18.35 46.26 -8.90
CA ALA A 153 -17.73 46.09 -7.60
C ALA A 153 -17.48 44.60 -7.37
N ALA A 154 -16.20 44.26 -7.16
CA ALA A 154 -15.68 42.90 -7.17
C ALA A 154 -16.71 41.93 -6.59
N TRP A 155 -17.24 41.04 -7.43
CA TRP A 155 -17.91 39.83 -6.97
C TRP A 155 -16.85 39.05 -6.17
N ALA A 156 -16.75 39.35 -4.88
CA ALA A 156 -16.05 38.49 -3.97
C ALA A 156 -16.87 37.20 -3.96
N PRO A 157 -16.32 36.05 -4.38
CA PRO A 157 -17.03 34.80 -4.24
C PRO A 157 -17.45 34.67 -2.77
N PRO A 158 -18.67 34.20 -2.49
CA PRO A 158 -19.15 34.09 -1.12
C PRO A 158 -18.12 33.35 -0.29
N LEU A 159 -17.81 33.88 0.91
CA LEU A 159 -16.92 33.26 1.88
C LEU A 159 -17.45 31.85 2.17
N ARG A 160 -16.83 30.87 1.51
CA ARG A 160 -17.18 29.48 1.67
C ARG A 160 -16.47 28.96 2.91
N LEU A 161 -17.24 28.55 3.91
CA LEU A 161 -16.69 27.83 5.06
C LEU A 161 -16.08 26.50 4.58
N PRO A 162 -14.86 26.15 5.03
CA PRO A 162 -14.25 24.88 4.67
C PRO A 162 -15.10 23.72 5.21
N SER A 163 -15.26 22.65 4.43
CA SER A 163 -15.88 21.43 4.95
C SER A 163 -15.02 20.80 6.05
N PRO A 164 -15.58 19.91 6.90
CA PRO A 164 -14.79 19.17 7.89
C PRO A 164 -13.57 18.47 7.30
N GLU A 165 -13.70 17.92 6.10
CA GLU A 165 -12.64 17.24 5.35
C GLU A 165 -11.52 18.22 4.96
N GLU A 166 -11.90 19.38 4.43
CA GLU A 166 -10.95 20.44 4.08
C GLU A 166 -10.24 21.00 5.31
N ALA A 167 -10.97 21.19 6.41
CA ALA A 167 -10.42 21.63 7.67
C ALA A 167 -9.40 20.62 8.21
N ALA A 168 -9.70 19.32 8.13
CA ALA A 168 -8.78 18.25 8.55
C ALA A 168 -7.48 18.25 7.73
N ILE A 169 -7.58 18.30 6.40
CA ILE A 169 -6.42 18.36 5.49
C ILE A 169 -5.61 19.64 5.74
N THR A 170 -6.28 20.79 5.82
CA THR A 170 -5.63 22.09 6.04
C THR A 170 -4.91 22.11 7.38
N HIS A 171 -5.55 21.62 8.44
CA HIS A 171 -4.93 21.49 9.76
C HIS A 171 -3.64 20.67 9.69
N GLN A 172 -3.68 19.45 9.12
CA GLN A 172 -2.49 18.60 8.98
C GLN A 172 -1.36 19.28 8.19
N LEU A 173 -1.69 20.04 7.15
CA LEU A 173 -0.70 20.76 6.34
C LEU A 173 -0.07 21.95 7.07
N LEU A 174 -0.85 22.65 7.91
CA LEU A 174 -0.38 23.79 8.71
C LEU A 174 0.48 23.34 9.89
N THR A 175 0.05 22.32 10.62
CA THR A 175 0.76 21.80 11.80
C THR A 175 1.91 20.87 11.43
N GLY A 176 1.88 20.27 10.23
CA GLY A 176 2.78 19.19 9.84
C GLY A 176 2.53 17.88 10.59
N THR A 177 1.41 17.75 11.30
CA THR A 177 1.08 16.55 12.09
C THR A 177 0.31 15.53 11.25
N PHE A 178 1.04 14.62 10.60
CA PHE A 178 0.47 13.58 9.74
C PHE A 178 0.20 12.25 10.45
N GLY A 179 0.27 12.22 11.79
CA GLY A 179 0.22 10.99 12.59
C GLY A 179 1.57 10.24 12.65
N PRO A 180 1.61 9.09 13.35
CA PRO A 180 2.84 8.31 13.54
C PRO A 180 3.26 7.49 12.31
N ASP A 181 2.32 7.23 11.40
CA ASP A 181 2.57 6.51 10.16
C ASP A 181 3.01 7.50 9.07
N SER A 182 4.20 7.29 8.51
CA SER A 182 4.80 8.14 7.47
C SER A 182 4.99 7.39 6.15
N THR A 183 4.15 6.39 5.88
CA THR A 183 4.33 5.44 4.77
C THR A 183 4.44 6.14 3.43
N SER A 184 3.46 6.95 3.04
CA SER A 184 3.43 7.64 1.75
C SER A 184 4.71 8.45 1.53
N TYR A 185 5.10 9.26 2.52
CA TYR A 185 6.29 10.09 2.41
C TYR A 185 7.56 9.24 2.30
N ARG A 186 7.75 8.28 3.20
CA ARG A 186 9.00 7.50 3.30
C ARG A 186 9.20 6.54 2.14
N VAL A 187 8.13 5.92 1.66
CA VAL A 187 8.16 5.01 0.52
C VAL A 187 8.47 5.79 -0.76
N LEU A 188 7.79 6.91 -1.01
CA LEU A 188 8.08 7.77 -2.15
C LEU A 188 9.52 8.30 -2.09
N ALA A 189 9.97 8.79 -0.94
CA ALA A 189 11.33 9.30 -0.76
C ALA A 189 12.41 8.26 -1.06
N ARG A 190 12.21 6.99 -0.69
CA ARG A 190 13.23 5.95 -0.86
C ARG A 190 13.17 5.23 -2.21
N ASN A 191 12.00 5.16 -2.86
CA ASN A 191 11.81 4.33 -4.06
C ASN A 191 11.59 5.09 -5.35
N LEU A 192 11.00 6.29 -5.35
CA LEU A 192 10.43 6.89 -6.56
C LEU A 192 11.46 7.13 -7.68
N ARG A 193 12.74 7.31 -7.37
CA ARG A 193 13.83 7.39 -8.37
C ARG A 193 13.97 6.12 -9.22
N ARG A 194 13.46 4.98 -8.75
CA ARG A 194 13.44 3.69 -9.47
C ARG A 194 12.20 3.55 -10.37
N TRP A 195 11.28 4.50 -10.31
CA TRP A 195 10.04 4.54 -11.09
C TRP A 195 10.03 5.82 -11.93
N PRO A 196 10.91 5.94 -12.94
CA PRO A 196 10.94 7.11 -13.81
C PRO A 196 9.64 7.21 -14.61
N ASP A 197 9.18 8.43 -14.90
CA ASP A 197 7.94 8.66 -15.63
C ASP A 197 6.72 8.01 -14.95
N ALA A 198 6.70 8.04 -13.62
CA ALA A 198 5.60 7.47 -12.84
C ALA A 198 4.39 8.40 -12.80
N VAL A 199 3.20 7.82 -12.69
CA VAL A 199 2.00 8.54 -12.23
C VAL A 199 1.65 8.04 -10.84
N ILE A 200 1.43 8.98 -9.93
CA ILE A 200 0.96 8.66 -8.59
C ILE A 200 -0.57 8.58 -8.64
N VAL A 201 -1.13 7.46 -8.23
CA VAL A 201 -2.56 7.22 -8.10
C VAL A 201 -2.84 7.07 -6.61
N CYS A 202 -3.60 7.99 -6.03
CA CYS A 202 -3.76 8.12 -4.60
C CYS A 202 -5.24 7.97 -4.23
N ASP A 203 -5.53 6.98 -3.40
CA ASP A 203 -6.76 6.94 -2.63
C ASP A 203 -6.81 8.20 -1.74
N LEU A 204 -7.90 8.94 -1.84
CA LEU A 204 -8.16 10.12 -1.04
C LEU A 204 -9.53 10.05 -0.35
N THR A 205 -9.90 8.87 0.12
CA THR A 205 -10.96 8.71 1.14
C THR A 205 -10.54 9.31 2.49
N THR A 206 -11.50 9.44 3.42
CA THR A 206 -11.29 10.11 4.72
C THR A 206 -10.17 9.48 5.55
N SER A 207 -10.03 8.15 5.54
CA SER A 207 -8.93 7.45 6.23
C SER A 207 -7.56 7.77 5.61
N MET A 208 -7.55 8.20 4.35
CA MET A 208 -6.35 8.47 3.57
C MET A 208 -5.83 9.91 3.66
N TYR A 209 -6.51 10.83 4.33
CA TYR A 209 -6.05 12.23 4.46
C TYR A 209 -4.62 12.39 5.00
N PRO A 210 -4.18 11.68 6.07
CA PRO A 210 -2.81 11.77 6.55
C PRO A 210 -1.76 11.35 5.50
N TYR A 211 -2.13 10.43 4.61
CA TYR A 211 -1.27 9.89 3.56
C TYR A 211 -1.26 10.79 2.31
N GLY A 212 -2.41 11.36 1.96
CA GLY A 212 -2.54 12.39 0.92
C GLY A 212 -1.77 13.67 1.29
N THR A 213 -1.83 14.12 2.55
CA THR A 213 -1.06 15.29 3.01
C THR A 213 0.43 15.02 3.05
N GLN A 214 0.85 13.80 3.41
CA GLN A 214 2.23 13.34 3.26
C GLN A 214 2.70 13.36 1.80
N LEU A 215 1.88 12.88 0.86
CA LEU A 215 2.15 12.96 -0.57
C LEU A 215 2.34 14.42 -1.00
N PHE A 216 1.45 15.33 -0.60
CA PHE A 216 1.59 16.76 -0.91
C PHE A 216 2.88 17.36 -0.33
N ALA A 217 3.22 17.05 0.94
CA ALA A 217 4.44 17.50 1.58
C ALA A 217 5.70 16.98 0.87
N TRP A 218 5.68 15.70 0.45
CA TRP A 218 6.74 15.09 -0.35
C TRP A 218 6.86 15.79 -1.71
N PHE A 219 5.75 16.02 -2.40
CA PHE A 219 5.70 16.65 -3.71
C PHE A 219 6.27 18.08 -3.68
N ARG A 220 5.84 18.88 -2.70
CA ARG A 220 6.33 20.26 -2.48
C ARG A 220 7.83 20.30 -2.27
N LYS A 221 8.39 19.35 -1.51
CA LYS A 221 9.84 19.27 -1.24
C LYS A 221 10.64 18.84 -2.48
N ASN A 222 10.08 18.00 -3.34
CA ASN A 222 10.79 17.38 -4.47
C ASN A 222 10.54 18.06 -5.82
N ARG A 223 9.79 19.18 -5.86
CA ARG A 223 9.31 19.87 -7.08
C ARG A 223 10.33 20.13 -8.19
N LYS A 224 11.61 20.30 -7.85
CA LYS A 224 12.68 20.61 -8.83
C LYS A 224 13.15 19.40 -9.65
N HIS A 225 12.91 18.18 -9.15
CA HIS A 225 13.40 16.93 -9.74
C HIS A 225 12.34 15.83 -9.63
N LEU A 226 11.12 16.12 -10.09
CA LEU A 226 10.01 15.19 -10.02
C LEU A 226 10.11 14.15 -11.14
N PRO A 227 10.31 12.86 -10.83
CA PRO A 227 10.22 11.79 -11.84
C PRO A 227 8.76 11.41 -12.14
N VAL A 228 7.80 12.29 -11.83
CA VAL A 228 6.36 12.00 -11.93
C VAL A 228 5.68 12.87 -12.98
N GLN A 229 4.83 12.24 -13.78
CA GLN A 229 4.05 12.85 -14.85
C GLN A 229 2.75 13.50 -14.33
N GLY A 230 2.32 13.16 -13.12
CA GLY A 230 1.12 13.71 -12.52
C GLY A 230 0.67 12.93 -11.29
N ILE A 231 -0.39 13.44 -10.66
CA ILE A 231 -1.08 12.78 -9.56
C ILE A 231 -2.55 12.62 -9.95
N VAL A 232 -3.12 11.45 -9.70
CA VAL A 232 -4.55 11.16 -9.80
C VAL A 232 -5.05 10.86 -8.40
N PHE A 233 -6.01 11.62 -7.89
CA PHE A 233 -6.75 11.30 -6.68
C PHE A 233 -8.07 10.65 -7.06
N PHE A 234 -8.42 9.57 -6.36
CA PHE A 234 -9.73 8.93 -6.46
C PHE A 234 -10.34 8.84 -5.06
N THR A 235 -11.67 8.82 -4.99
CA THR A 235 -12.42 8.98 -3.73
C THR A 235 -13.49 7.93 -3.53
N ASP A 236 -13.56 6.98 -4.47
CA ASP A 236 -14.63 6.01 -4.61
C ASP A 236 -16.04 6.60 -4.71
N CYS A 237 -16.14 7.84 -5.19
CA CYS A 237 -17.41 8.51 -5.47
C CYS A 237 -17.47 8.96 -6.92
N ASP A 238 -18.67 8.95 -7.50
CA ASP A 238 -18.99 9.51 -8.81
C ASP A 238 -18.92 11.05 -8.81
N SER A 239 -19.28 11.68 -9.94
CA SER A 239 -19.27 13.14 -10.10
C SER A 239 -20.31 13.88 -9.25
N LEU A 240 -21.28 13.16 -8.67
CA LEU A 240 -22.28 13.69 -7.75
C LEU A 240 -21.90 13.45 -6.28
N GLY A 241 -20.70 12.92 -6.02
CA GLY A 241 -20.23 12.57 -4.69
C GLY A 241 -20.88 11.32 -4.11
N ARG A 242 -21.53 10.49 -4.93
CA ARG A 242 -22.16 9.23 -4.49
C ARG A 242 -21.18 8.08 -4.64
N GLU A 243 -21.15 7.16 -3.70
CA GLU A 243 -20.31 5.96 -3.79
C GLU A 243 -20.48 5.23 -5.12
N THR A 244 -19.36 4.78 -5.70
CA THR A 244 -19.42 3.97 -6.90
C THR A 244 -19.93 2.57 -6.58
N VAL A 245 -20.70 2.00 -7.50
CA VAL A 245 -21.23 0.64 -7.39
C VAL A 245 -21.01 -0.12 -8.70
N PRO A 246 -20.91 -1.47 -8.67
CA PRO A 246 -20.83 -2.25 -9.89
C PRO A 246 -21.98 -1.93 -10.86
N GLY A 247 -21.65 -1.58 -12.11
CA GLY A 247 -22.62 -1.17 -13.13
C GLY A 247 -23.16 0.26 -13.00
N GLY A 248 -22.75 1.00 -11.97
CA GLY A 248 -23.10 2.41 -11.78
C GLY A 248 -22.22 3.38 -12.58
N PRO A 249 -22.41 4.69 -12.36
CA PRO A 249 -21.53 5.73 -12.92
C PRO A 249 -20.06 5.53 -12.51
N PRO A 250 -19.10 5.93 -13.36
CA PRO A 250 -17.68 5.86 -13.02
C PRO A 250 -17.33 6.83 -11.89
N GLY A 251 -16.28 6.49 -11.13
CA GLY A 251 -15.72 7.37 -10.12
C GLY A 251 -15.15 8.65 -10.71
N GLN A 252 -15.33 9.77 -10.01
CA GLN A 252 -14.71 11.03 -10.35
C GLN A 252 -13.23 11.00 -9.97
N MET A 253 -12.39 11.24 -10.98
CA MET A 253 -10.94 11.34 -10.82
C MET A 253 -10.52 12.80 -10.77
N PHE A 254 -9.56 13.13 -9.91
CA PHE A 254 -9.04 14.48 -9.72
C PHE A 254 -7.56 14.50 -10.08
N VAL A 255 -7.17 15.31 -11.05
CA VAL A 255 -5.88 15.14 -11.74
C VAL A 255 -5.01 16.39 -11.65
N THR A 256 -3.72 16.21 -11.42
CA THR A 256 -2.70 17.26 -11.53
C THR A 256 -1.63 16.87 -12.54
N GLY A 257 -1.08 17.88 -13.22
CA GLY A 257 0.01 17.70 -14.18
C GLY A 257 1.40 17.62 -13.53
N PRO A 258 2.46 17.42 -14.33
CA PRO A 258 3.83 17.38 -13.83
C PRO A 258 4.23 18.73 -13.23
N GLY A 259 4.84 18.72 -12.04
CA GLY A 259 5.40 19.92 -11.43
C GLY A 259 4.41 20.97 -10.92
N ASP A 260 3.10 20.72 -11.04
CA ASP A 260 2.06 21.70 -10.70
C ASP A 260 1.69 21.72 -9.21
N VAL A 261 2.67 22.09 -8.37
CA VAL A 261 2.49 22.15 -6.91
C VAL A 261 1.40 23.16 -6.51
N GLY A 262 1.23 24.23 -7.28
CA GLY A 262 0.23 25.27 -7.01
C GLY A 262 -1.20 24.74 -7.13
N LEU A 263 -1.47 23.91 -8.14
CA LEU A 263 -2.81 23.33 -8.33
C LEU A 263 -3.05 22.06 -7.52
N THR A 264 -2.01 21.36 -7.04
CA THR A 264 -2.21 20.10 -6.29
C THR A 264 -3.06 20.27 -5.04
N LEU A 265 -2.88 21.32 -4.24
CA LEU A 265 -3.68 21.50 -3.03
C LEU A 265 -5.16 21.78 -3.36
N PRO A 266 -5.52 22.74 -4.24
CA PRO A 266 -6.90 22.92 -4.68
C PRO A 266 -7.56 21.64 -5.21
N VAL A 267 -6.84 20.85 -6.01
CA VAL A 267 -7.35 19.59 -6.56
C VAL A 267 -7.56 18.54 -5.46
N MET A 268 -6.63 18.44 -4.51
CA MET A 268 -6.77 17.55 -3.35
C MET A 268 -7.96 17.94 -2.47
N LEU A 269 -8.19 19.24 -2.23
CA LEU A 269 -9.37 19.72 -1.50
C LEU A 269 -10.67 19.47 -2.27
N ALA A 270 -10.66 19.60 -3.60
CA ALA A 270 -11.80 19.25 -4.44
C ALA A 270 -12.15 17.76 -4.34
N ALA A 271 -11.14 16.88 -4.37
CA ALA A 271 -11.30 15.45 -4.15
C ALA A 271 -11.85 15.14 -2.75
N ALA A 272 -11.29 15.76 -1.70
CA ALA A 272 -11.77 15.56 -0.32
C ALA A 272 -13.23 16.00 -0.11
N ARG A 273 -13.74 16.97 -0.87
CA ARG A 273 -15.18 17.31 -0.82
C ARG A 273 -16.06 16.24 -1.46
N ASN A 274 -15.51 15.44 -2.37
CA ASN A 274 -16.24 14.39 -3.08
C ASN A 274 -16.45 13.13 -2.22
N THR A 275 -15.76 13.01 -1.08
CA THR A 275 -15.82 11.83 -0.19
C THR A 275 -16.91 11.92 0.88
N VAL A 276 -17.61 13.06 0.99
CA VAL A 276 -18.51 13.35 2.13
C VAL A 276 -19.59 12.29 2.32
N ALA A 277 -20.07 11.69 1.23
CA ALA A 277 -21.09 10.63 1.28
C ALA A 277 -20.51 9.21 1.11
N ASN A 278 -19.20 9.04 1.26
CA ASN A 278 -18.55 7.73 1.25
C ASN A 278 -18.62 7.08 2.64
N ALA A 279 -19.28 5.94 2.71
CA ALA A 279 -19.53 5.11 3.89
C ALA A 279 -19.17 3.62 3.69
N ARG A 280 -18.83 3.18 2.47
CA ARG A 280 -18.36 1.83 2.15
C ARG A 280 -16.85 1.75 2.23
N SER A 281 -16.37 0.59 2.63
CA SER A 281 -14.93 0.36 2.79
C SER A 281 -14.23 -0.17 1.55
N ALA A 282 -14.93 -0.47 0.46
CA ALA A 282 -14.34 -1.13 -0.70
C ALA A 282 -14.14 -0.14 -1.85
N GLU A 283 -12.91 0.01 -2.33
CA GLU A 283 -12.49 1.12 -3.19
C GLU A 283 -12.37 0.72 -4.68
N ASN A 284 -12.44 1.71 -5.58
CA ASN A 284 -12.31 1.56 -7.04
C ASN A 284 -10.88 1.76 -7.56
N ASP A 285 -9.89 1.09 -6.94
CA ASP A 285 -8.47 1.25 -7.27
C ASP A 285 -8.14 0.95 -8.74
N VAL A 286 -8.72 -0.10 -9.32
CA VAL A 286 -8.35 -0.54 -10.67
C VAL A 286 -8.89 0.42 -11.72
N GLU A 287 -10.08 0.98 -11.51
CA GLU A 287 -10.63 2.06 -12.32
C GLU A 287 -9.70 3.28 -12.30
N ALA A 288 -9.19 3.68 -11.14
CA ALA A 288 -8.25 4.78 -11.02
C ALA A 288 -6.93 4.49 -11.75
N LEU A 289 -6.42 3.26 -11.68
CA LEU A 289 -5.23 2.84 -12.43
C LEU A 289 -5.44 2.88 -13.95
N LEU A 290 -6.59 2.40 -14.44
CA LEU A 290 -6.94 2.44 -15.86
C LEU A 290 -7.06 3.88 -16.35
N PHE A 291 -7.73 4.74 -15.57
CA PHE A 291 -7.84 6.15 -15.86
C PHE A 291 -6.45 6.80 -15.94
N ALA A 292 -5.57 6.55 -14.96
CA ALA A 292 -4.22 7.09 -14.94
C ALA A 292 -3.41 6.66 -16.18
N GLN A 293 -3.48 5.38 -16.55
CA GLN A 293 -2.83 4.84 -17.74
C GLN A 293 -3.31 5.52 -19.03
N GLN A 294 -4.61 5.77 -19.16
CA GLN A 294 -5.18 6.45 -20.34
C GLN A 294 -4.82 7.94 -20.36
N ARG A 295 -4.89 8.60 -19.20
CA ARG A 295 -4.64 10.05 -19.06
C ARG A 295 -3.17 10.41 -19.27
N PHE A 296 -2.27 9.50 -18.94
CA PHE A 296 -0.82 9.67 -19.05
C PHE A 296 -0.21 8.52 -19.86
N PRO A 297 -0.38 8.50 -21.18
CA PRO A 297 0.07 7.38 -22.02
C PRO A 297 1.59 7.19 -22.01
N ALA A 298 2.35 8.26 -21.76
CA ALA A 298 3.81 8.24 -21.61
C ALA A 298 4.29 7.67 -20.27
N ALA A 299 3.39 7.46 -19.30
CA ALA A 299 3.76 6.91 -18.01
C ALA A 299 4.28 5.48 -18.15
N ARG A 300 5.45 5.23 -17.53
CA ARG A 300 6.09 3.91 -17.54
C ARG A 300 5.72 3.08 -16.32
N HIS A 301 5.33 3.74 -15.23
CA HIS A 301 5.01 3.14 -13.95
C HIS A 301 3.77 3.79 -13.36
N LEU A 302 2.97 3.01 -12.64
CA LEU A 302 1.88 3.51 -11.80
C LEU A 302 2.26 3.27 -10.34
N VAL A 303 2.04 4.25 -9.47
CA VAL A 303 2.32 4.15 -8.04
C VAL A 303 0.99 4.32 -7.31
N LEU A 304 0.42 3.21 -6.83
CA LEU A 304 -0.86 3.21 -6.12
C LEU A 304 -0.62 3.44 -4.63
N LEU A 305 -1.08 4.55 -4.05
CA LEU A 305 -1.19 4.73 -2.61
C LEU A 305 -2.60 4.33 -2.19
N ALA A 306 -2.72 3.26 -1.43
CA ALA A 306 -4.01 2.69 -1.05
C ALA A 306 -4.13 2.44 0.45
N ASP A 307 -5.36 2.48 0.97
CA ASP A 307 -5.65 2.11 2.35
C ASP A 307 -5.55 0.59 2.54
N ASN A 308 -4.64 0.16 3.41
CA ASN A 308 -4.46 -1.25 3.74
C ASN A 308 -5.64 -1.84 4.54
N ARG A 309 -6.60 -1.02 4.96
CA ARG A 309 -7.84 -1.45 5.64
C ARG A 309 -8.96 -1.75 4.67
N SER A 310 -8.89 -1.25 3.44
CA SER A 310 -9.95 -1.33 2.45
C SER A 310 -9.68 -2.41 1.39
N PRO A 311 -10.64 -3.30 1.08
CA PRO A 311 -10.54 -4.20 -0.06
C PRO A 311 -10.75 -3.47 -1.40
N VAL A 312 -10.33 -4.10 -2.49
CA VAL A 312 -10.48 -3.58 -3.86
C VAL A 312 -11.73 -4.20 -4.50
N LYS A 313 -12.69 -3.39 -4.96
CA LYS A 313 -13.97 -3.93 -5.48
C LYS A 313 -14.01 -4.22 -6.98
N ASP A 314 -13.04 -3.73 -7.74
CA ASP A 314 -13.06 -3.73 -9.20
C ASP A 314 -11.92 -4.56 -9.84
N MET A 315 -11.42 -5.55 -9.11
CA MET A 315 -10.37 -6.49 -9.55
C MET A 315 -10.66 -7.21 -10.88
N ALA A 316 -11.93 -7.35 -11.27
CA ALA A 316 -12.32 -7.88 -12.57
C ALA A 316 -11.75 -7.07 -13.75
N ARG A 317 -11.45 -5.78 -13.55
CA ARG A 317 -10.93 -4.87 -14.57
C ARG A 317 -9.40 -4.89 -14.70
N LEU A 318 -8.71 -5.62 -13.81
CA LEU A 318 -7.24 -5.59 -13.70
C LEU A 318 -6.54 -6.01 -14.99
N GLY A 319 -7.18 -6.84 -15.83
CA GLY A 319 -6.64 -7.26 -17.12
C GLY A 319 -6.38 -6.13 -18.11
N GLY A 320 -6.94 -4.94 -17.91
CA GLY A 320 -6.66 -3.75 -18.74
C GLY A 320 -5.46 -2.91 -18.27
N VAL A 321 -4.89 -3.20 -17.10
CA VAL A 321 -3.75 -2.45 -16.55
C VAL A 321 -2.45 -3.07 -17.06
N ASN A 322 -1.78 -2.35 -17.95
CA ASN A 322 -0.63 -2.83 -18.73
C ASN A 322 0.69 -2.15 -18.35
N ARG A 323 0.68 -1.34 -17.28
CA ARG A 323 1.89 -0.72 -16.71
C ARG A 323 2.20 -1.37 -15.36
N PRO A 324 3.48 -1.54 -14.98
CA PRO A 324 3.85 -1.96 -13.64
C PRO A 324 3.23 -1.08 -12.56
N VAL A 325 2.51 -1.72 -11.62
CA VAL A 325 1.88 -1.04 -10.49
C VAL A 325 2.68 -1.28 -9.21
N HIS A 326 3.23 -0.21 -8.67
CA HIS A 326 3.94 -0.19 -7.39
C HIS A 326 2.96 0.23 -6.28
N VAL A 327 2.50 -0.74 -5.50
CA VAL A 327 1.49 -0.53 -4.46
C VAL A 327 2.15 -0.11 -3.15
N VAL A 328 1.76 1.04 -2.64
CA VAL A 328 2.18 1.62 -1.37
C VAL A 328 1.02 1.50 -0.38
N LEU A 329 1.14 0.56 0.54
CA LEU A 329 0.09 0.21 1.48
C LEU A 329 0.17 1.06 2.73
N CYS A 330 -0.80 1.96 2.86
CA CYS A 330 -0.87 2.92 3.95
C CYS A 330 -1.67 2.35 5.12
N GLY A 331 -1.18 2.55 6.34
CA GLY A 331 -1.84 2.06 7.54
C GLY A 331 -1.69 0.57 7.81
N ALA A 332 -2.19 0.18 8.98
CA ALA A 332 -2.25 -1.21 9.41
C ALA A 332 -3.49 -1.90 8.82
N PRO A 333 -3.40 -3.20 8.47
CA PRO A 333 -4.53 -3.94 7.92
C PRO A 333 -5.68 -4.03 8.94
N GLY A 334 -6.91 -4.12 8.44
CA GLY A 334 -8.08 -4.35 9.29
C GLY A 334 -8.03 -5.69 10.02
N ASP A 335 -7.44 -6.71 9.38
CA ASP A 335 -7.20 -8.03 9.95
C ASP A 335 -5.70 -8.27 10.16
N SER A 336 -5.30 -8.44 11.41
CA SER A 336 -3.91 -8.68 11.79
C SER A 336 -3.35 -10.06 11.42
N THR A 337 -4.18 -11.02 10.97
CA THR A 337 -3.73 -12.34 10.52
C THR A 337 -2.98 -12.28 9.18
N LYS A 338 -3.28 -11.26 8.37
CA LYS A 338 -2.63 -10.97 7.09
C LYS A 338 -1.92 -9.62 7.19
N PRO A 339 -0.80 -9.42 6.46
CA PRO A 339 -0.14 -8.12 6.44
C PRO A 339 -0.92 -7.07 5.63
N PHE A 340 -1.73 -7.54 4.67
CA PHE A 340 -2.44 -6.71 3.71
C PHE A 340 -3.56 -7.49 3.01
N TRP A 341 -4.46 -6.75 2.35
CA TRP A 341 -5.47 -7.35 1.47
C TRP A 341 -4.82 -8.08 0.28
N PRO A 342 -5.27 -9.31 -0.04
CA PRO A 342 -4.67 -10.12 -1.11
C PRO A 342 -4.69 -9.45 -2.49
N ASP A 343 -5.68 -8.61 -2.75
CA ASP A 343 -5.88 -7.96 -4.05
C ASP A 343 -4.73 -7.01 -4.41
N TYR A 344 -4.20 -6.27 -3.44
CA TYR A 344 -3.01 -5.43 -3.66
C TYR A 344 -1.76 -6.24 -4.06
N TYR A 345 -1.58 -7.42 -3.47
CA TYR A 345 -0.51 -8.34 -3.90
C TYR A 345 -0.77 -8.87 -5.31
N ALA A 346 -2.03 -9.17 -5.65
CA ALA A 346 -2.41 -9.61 -6.99
C ALA A 346 -2.20 -8.50 -8.04
N ILE A 347 -2.55 -7.24 -7.74
CA ILE A 347 -2.29 -6.07 -8.59
C ILE A 347 -0.80 -5.95 -8.88
N ALA A 348 0.03 -5.86 -7.84
CA ALA A 348 1.48 -5.72 -8.01
C ALA A 348 2.10 -6.91 -8.78
N ARG A 349 1.65 -8.13 -8.49
CA ARG A 349 2.16 -9.34 -9.15
C ARG A 349 1.77 -9.43 -10.61
N ARG A 350 0.48 -9.23 -10.94
CA ARG A 350 -0.04 -9.39 -12.32
C ARG A 350 0.46 -8.30 -13.26
N THR A 351 0.75 -7.11 -12.72
CA THR A 351 1.28 -5.98 -13.50
C THR A 351 2.81 -5.96 -13.56
N GLY A 352 3.50 -6.87 -12.86
CA GLY A 352 4.96 -6.89 -12.80
C GLY A 352 5.57 -5.75 -11.96
N GLY A 353 4.78 -5.12 -11.08
CA GLY A 353 5.23 -4.09 -10.17
C GLY A 353 5.72 -4.64 -8.82
N SER A 354 5.56 -3.85 -7.76
CA SER A 354 6.07 -4.18 -6.42
C SER A 354 5.13 -3.68 -5.32
N LEU A 355 5.36 -4.13 -4.09
CA LEU A 355 4.54 -3.79 -2.94
C LEU A 355 5.42 -3.24 -1.82
N HIS A 356 4.92 -2.21 -1.15
CA HIS A 356 5.67 -1.38 -0.23
C HIS A 356 4.86 -1.11 1.03
N THR A 357 5.51 -1.29 2.18
CA THR A 357 4.99 -0.94 3.51
C THR A 357 5.89 0.15 4.12
N LEU A 358 5.57 0.64 5.31
CA LEU A 358 6.41 1.61 6.00
C LEU A 358 7.88 1.17 6.11
N GLU A 359 8.15 -0.12 6.36
CA GLU A 359 9.49 -0.64 6.61
C GLU A 359 10.09 -1.49 5.49
N ASP A 360 9.25 -2.09 4.63
CA ASP A 360 9.71 -3.09 3.66
C ASP A 360 9.25 -2.80 2.24
N ASP A 361 10.07 -3.23 1.29
CA ASP A 361 9.80 -3.18 -0.14
C ASP A 361 10.02 -4.59 -0.71
N PHE A 362 9.11 -5.10 -1.54
CA PHE A 362 9.32 -6.38 -2.20
C PHE A 362 8.61 -6.46 -3.55
N THR A 363 9.20 -7.26 -4.44
CA THR A 363 8.62 -7.58 -5.74
C THR A 363 8.05 -9.00 -5.68
N PRO A 364 6.73 -9.20 -5.88
CA PRO A 364 6.11 -10.52 -5.85
C PRO A 364 6.79 -11.55 -6.76
N GLY A 365 7.24 -11.15 -7.96
CA GLY A 365 7.92 -12.04 -8.91
C GLY A 365 9.29 -12.57 -8.46
N THR A 366 9.92 -11.95 -7.47
CA THR A 366 11.27 -12.32 -7.00
C THR A 366 11.31 -12.73 -5.52
N ILE A 367 10.15 -12.85 -4.87
CA ILE A 367 10.08 -13.15 -3.45
C ILE A 367 10.51 -14.59 -3.16
N ARG A 368 11.27 -14.79 -2.08
CA ARG A 368 11.81 -16.10 -1.70
C ARG A 368 11.14 -16.62 -0.44
N ALA A 369 11.11 -17.94 -0.29
CA ALA A 369 10.63 -18.57 0.94
C ALA A 369 11.41 -18.05 2.15
N GLY A 370 10.68 -17.63 3.19
CA GLY A 370 11.31 -17.04 4.37
C GLY A 370 11.72 -15.56 4.22
N THR A 371 11.25 -14.86 3.19
CA THR A 371 11.19 -13.39 3.23
C THR A 371 10.29 -12.95 4.38
N TRP A 372 10.71 -11.89 5.07
CA TRP A 372 9.98 -11.29 6.18
C TRP A 372 9.57 -9.88 5.82
N ILE A 373 8.38 -9.49 6.24
CA ILE A 373 7.93 -8.10 6.17
C ILE A 373 7.36 -7.67 7.51
N ARG A 374 7.42 -6.37 7.76
CA ARG A 374 6.78 -5.72 8.88
C ARG A 374 5.64 -4.84 8.38
N VAL A 375 4.53 -4.92 9.10
CA VAL A 375 3.39 -4.03 8.96
C VAL A 375 2.94 -3.62 10.36
N GLY A 376 3.02 -2.33 10.66
CA GLY A 376 2.81 -1.81 12.02
C GLY A 376 3.79 -2.44 13.02
N SER A 377 3.26 -3.10 14.04
CA SER A 377 4.06 -3.76 15.08
C SER A 377 4.31 -5.26 14.84
N ARG A 378 3.75 -5.84 13.77
CA ARG A 378 3.75 -7.30 13.54
C ARG A 378 4.69 -7.68 12.39
N TYR A 379 5.22 -8.90 12.50
CA TYR A 379 6.06 -9.51 11.48
C TYR A 379 5.35 -10.67 10.80
N TYR A 380 5.49 -10.71 9.48
CA TYR A 380 4.91 -11.74 8.63
C TYR A 380 5.99 -12.44 7.84
N ARG A 381 5.84 -13.75 7.64
CA ARG A 381 6.77 -14.58 6.86
C ARG A 381 6.10 -15.08 5.60
N TYR A 382 6.77 -14.94 4.47
CA TYR A 382 6.31 -15.47 3.20
C TYR A 382 6.41 -17.00 3.16
N GLN A 383 5.30 -17.65 2.84
CA GLN A 383 5.16 -19.09 2.67
C GLN A 383 4.95 -19.44 1.20
N LYS A 384 6.04 -19.88 0.54
CA LYS A 384 6.04 -20.22 -0.89
C LYS A 384 4.96 -21.24 -1.28
N ARG A 385 4.70 -22.25 -0.44
CA ARG A 385 3.69 -23.30 -0.70
C ARG A 385 2.27 -22.75 -0.89
N HIS A 386 1.94 -21.65 -0.19
CA HIS A 386 0.60 -21.07 -0.21
C HIS A 386 0.55 -19.69 -0.89
N ASP A 387 1.68 -19.27 -1.47
CA ASP A 387 1.93 -17.96 -2.06
C ASP A 387 1.33 -16.79 -1.25
N ARG A 388 1.58 -16.80 0.06
CA ARG A 388 1.06 -15.78 0.97
C ARG A 388 1.97 -15.56 2.16
N PHE A 389 1.82 -14.40 2.77
CA PHE A 389 2.42 -14.09 4.06
C PHE A 389 1.54 -14.61 5.20
N LYS A 390 2.16 -15.20 6.21
CA LYS A 390 1.48 -15.56 7.47
C LYS A 390 2.04 -14.78 8.63
N ALA A 391 1.16 -14.35 9.53
CA ALA A 391 1.56 -13.71 10.78
C ALA A 391 2.49 -14.62 11.58
N THR A 392 3.42 -14.01 12.29
CA THR A 392 4.36 -14.72 13.15
C THR A 392 4.27 -14.21 14.58
N ARG A 393 4.85 -14.97 15.51
CA ARG A 393 4.92 -14.60 16.93
C ARG A 393 6.11 -13.68 17.26
N PHE A 394 6.97 -13.38 16.27
CA PHE A 394 8.18 -12.60 16.49
C PHE A 394 7.86 -11.12 16.74
N ARG A 395 8.57 -10.53 17.71
CA ARG A 395 8.48 -9.09 18.05
C ARG A 395 9.56 -8.23 17.40
N HIS A 396 10.56 -8.86 16.78
CA HIS A 396 11.62 -8.19 16.02
C HIS A 396 11.90 -8.95 14.72
N ARG A 397 12.56 -8.29 13.76
CA ARG A 397 12.97 -8.91 12.51
C ARG A 397 13.95 -10.04 12.81
N PRO A 398 13.63 -11.29 12.46
CA PRO A 398 14.53 -12.40 12.75
C PRO A 398 15.86 -12.21 12.01
N ARG A 399 16.96 -12.16 12.76
CA ARG A 399 18.30 -12.08 12.18
C ARG A 399 18.87 -13.47 12.03
N ARG A 400 19.26 -13.85 10.81
CA ARG A 400 20.01 -15.09 10.58
C ARG A 400 21.43 -14.91 11.12
N VAL A 401 21.74 -15.54 12.25
CA VAL A 401 23.12 -15.74 12.68
C VAL A 401 23.54 -17.14 12.23
N LEU A 402 24.58 -17.21 11.38
CA LEU A 402 25.21 -18.46 10.92
C LEU A 402 24.23 -19.52 10.35
N ARG A 403 23.18 -19.09 9.63
CA ARG A 403 22.16 -19.95 8.98
C ARG A 403 21.37 -20.90 9.90
N LEU A 404 21.67 -21.01 11.20
CA LEU A 404 21.05 -21.98 12.11
C LEU A 404 20.08 -21.39 13.14
N PHE A 405 20.21 -20.12 13.54
CA PHE A 405 19.36 -19.57 14.63
C PHE A 405 18.58 -18.33 14.23
N TRP A 406 17.31 -18.32 14.63
CA TRP A 406 16.39 -17.18 14.55
C TRP A 406 16.32 -16.57 15.94
N PHE A 407 16.94 -15.40 16.14
CA PHE A 407 16.73 -14.62 17.35
C PHE A 407 15.52 -13.73 17.23
#